data_AF-A0A1Y1RJ82-F1
#
_entry.id   AF-A0A1Y1RJ82-F1
#
_cell.length_a   1.000
_cell.length_b   1.000
_cell.length_c   1.000
_cell.angle_alpha   90.00
_cell.angle_beta   90.00
_cell.angle_gamma   90.00
#
_symmetry.space_group_name_H-M   'P 1'
#
loop_
_entity.id
_entity.type
_entity.pdbx_description
1 polymer ?
#
loop_
_entity_poly.entity_id
_entity_poly.type
_entity_poly.pdbx_seq_one_letter_code
_entity_poly.pdbx_strand_id
1 'polypeptide(L)'
;MKRVLIVFIILVFVPAISLAQKAGQIGFNFEVGGFSSSKIGVTFHVTDRLAIRPTFSFSKSSEEFDALDDQTQKYVILDRETTRYGGGLDGLFYLNQGGDLRPYLGAGCHSIKMR
;
A
#
# COMPACT_ATOMS: atom_id res chain seq x y z
N MET A 1 -16.66 27.34 8.17
CA MET A 1 -15.25 27.66 7.87
C MET A 1 -14.30 26.71 8.60
N LYS A 2 -14.18 25.44 8.16
CA LYS A 2 -13.29 24.41 8.78
C LYS A 2 -12.74 23.44 7.71
N ARG A 3 -12.21 23.95 6.59
CA ARG A 3 -11.69 23.12 5.49
C ARG A 3 -10.23 23.43 5.08
N VAL A 4 -9.52 24.26 5.84
CA VAL A 4 -8.17 24.75 5.44
C VAL A 4 -7.03 24.07 6.20
N LEU A 5 -7.32 23.29 7.25
CA LEU A 5 -6.26 22.80 8.17
C LEU A 5 -5.54 21.51 7.72
N ILE A 6 -6.08 20.75 6.76
CA ILE A 6 -5.48 19.44 6.38
C ILE A 6 -4.31 19.60 5.38
N VAL A 7 -4.24 20.71 4.64
CA VAL A 7 -3.20 20.93 3.63
C VAL A 7 -1.84 21.26 4.25
N PHE A 8 -1.82 21.79 5.48
CA PHE A 8 -0.57 22.24 6.13
C PHE A 8 0.27 21.11 6.75
N ILE A 9 -0.33 19.95 7.06
CA ILE A 9 0.41 18.83 7.69
C ILE A 9 1.22 18.03 6.65
N ILE A 10 0.84 18.08 5.36
CA ILE A 10 1.56 17.37 4.29
C ILE A 10 2.86 18.10 3.89
N LEU A 11 2.96 19.41 4.13
CA LEU A 11 4.09 20.24 3.67
C LEU A 11 5.27 20.33 4.64
N VAL A 12 5.11 19.99 5.92
CA VAL A 12 6.16 20.20 6.95
C VAL A 12 7.11 18.99 7.11
N PHE A 13 6.80 17.82 6.53
CA PHE A 13 7.63 16.62 6.67
C PHE A 13 8.63 16.35 5.53
N VAL A 14 8.83 17.30 4.61
CA VAL A 14 9.58 17.04 3.37
C VAL A 14 11.13 17.09 3.48
N PRO A 15 11.82 17.78 4.40
CA PRO A 15 13.28 17.92 4.23
C PRO A 15 14.12 16.76 4.81
N ALA A 16 13.53 15.76 5.48
CA ALA A 16 14.29 14.67 6.10
C ALA A 16 14.58 13.47 5.16
N ILE A 17 14.03 13.44 3.95
CA ILE A 17 14.09 12.27 3.05
C ILE A 17 15.34 12.29 2.13
N SER A 18 16.10 13.39 2.11
CA SER A 18 17.25 13.58 1.19
C SER A 18 18.39 12.56 1.37
N LEU A 19 18.46 11.88 2.51
CA LEU A 19 19.53 10.93 2.84
C LEU A 19 19.17 9.45 2.61
N ALA A 20 17.98 9.10 2.09
CA ALA A 20 17.41 7.75 2.24
C ALA A 20 17.55 6.77 1.05
N GLN A 21 18.21 7.13 -0.07
CA GLN A 21 18.15 6.32 -1.30
C GLN A 21 19.49 6.01 -2.03
N LYS A 22 20.63 6.02 -1.32
CA LYS A 22 21.93 5.55 -1.81
C LYS A 22 22.07 4.02 -1.69
N ALA A 23 22.96 3.43 -2.49
CA ALA A 23 23.28 2.01 -2.38
C ALA A 23 23.60 1.59 -0.92
N GLY A 24 23.06 0.46 -0.48
CA GLY A 24 23.17 -0.07 0.88
C GLY A 24 22.18 0.51 1.89
N GLN A 25 21.32 1.46 1.50
CA GLN A 25 20.33 2.04 2.40
C GLN A 25 19.02 1.25 2.43
N ILE A 26 18.35 1.36 3.58
CA ILE A 26 17.07 0.70 3.86
C ILE A 26 16.00 1.76 4.05
N GLY A 27 14.90 1.62 3.34
CA GLY A 27 13.70 2.45 3.47
C GLY A 27 12.51 1.65 3.98
N PHE A 28 11.62 2.30 4.73
CA PHE A 28 10.33 1.74 5.11
C PHE A 28 9.23 2.43 4.32
N ASN A 29 8.35 1.64 3.70
CA ASN A 29 7.28 2.12 2.86
C ASN A 29 5.94 1.68 3.44
N PHE A 30 5.02 2.62 3.53
CA PHE A 30 3.64 2.36 3.87
C PHE A 30 2.77 2.86 2.72
N GLU A 31 2.13 1.93 2.02
CA GLU A 31 1.18 2.22 0.95
C GLU A 31 -0.23 2.00 1.51
N VAL A 32 -1.05 3.05 1.44
CA VAL A 32 -2.49 2.95 1.74
C VAL A 32 -3.22 3.10 0.41
N GLY A 33 -3.68 1.98 -0.14
CA GLY A 33 -4.58 1.96 -1.29
C GLY A 33 -6.02 2.19 -0.84
N GLY A 34 -6.82 2.85 -1.68
CA GLY A 34 -8.21 3.24 -1.34
C GLY A 34 -9.08 2.09 -0.80
N PHE A 35 -10.00 2.45 0.09
CA PHE A 35 -11.05 1.61 0.69
C PHE A 35 -10.59 0.19 1.08
N SER A 36 -9.64 0.14 2.03
CA SER A 36 -9.29 -1.06 2.81
C SER A 36 -8.20 -1.95 2.20
N SER A 37 -7.22 -1.39 1.51
CA SER A 37 -5.97 -2.09 1.18
C SER A 37 -4.75 -1.34 1.74
N SER A 38 -3.96 -2.00 2.56
CA SER A 38 -2.75 -1.45 3.15
C SER A 38 -1.58 -2.38 2.83
N LYS A 39 -0.43 -1.83 2.48
CA LYS A 39 0.79 -2.59 2.23
C LYS A 39 1.96 -1.95 2.97
N ILE A 40 2.69 -2.78 3.69
CA ILE A 40 3.96 -2.41 4.35
C ILE A 40 5.08 -3.04 3.53
N GLY A 41 6.12 -2.26 3.23
CA GLY A 41 7.29 -2.74 2.52
C GLY A 41 8.58 -2.25 3.13
N VAL A 42 9.65 -3.03 2.98
CA VAL A 42 11.01 -2.62 3.35
C VAL A 42 11.84 -2.60 2.06
N THR A 43 12.32 -1.42 1.67
CA THR A 43 13.11 -1.25 0.45
C THR A 43 14.59 -1.34 0.78
N PHE A 44 15.32 -2.21 0.07
CA PHE A 44 16.76 -2.36 0.17
C PHE A 44 17.39 -1.91 -1.14
N HIS A 45 18.16 -0.82 -1.11
CA HIS A 45 18.88 -0.33 -2.29
C HIS A 45 20.12 -1.17 -2.54
N VAL A 46 20.07 -2.01 -3.58
CA VAL A 46 21.22 -2.84 -4.00
C VAL A 46 22.25 -1.97 -4.73
N THR A 47 21.77 -1.00 -5.52
CA THR A 47 22.60 0.00 -6.20
C THR A 47 21.89 1.36 -6.17
N ASP A 48 22.52 2.41 -6.70
CA ASP A 48 21.89 3.73 -6.82
C ASP A 48 20.68 3.77 -7.75
N ARG A 49 20.45 2.72 -8.56
CA ARG A 49 19.30 2.59 -9.46
C ARG A 49 18.42 1.39 -9.20
N LEU A 50 18.87 0.42 -8.40
CA LEU A 50 18.14 -0.83 -8.16
C LEU A 50 17.85 -1.01 -6.69
N ALA A 51 16.61 -1.34 -6.38
CA ALA A 51 16.22 -1.77 -5.06
C ALA A 51 15.32 -3.01 -5.13
N ILE A 52 15.33 -3.78 -4.05
CA ILE A 52 14.39 -4.87 -3.82
C ILE A 52 13.50 -4.50 -2.65
N ARG A 53 12.23 -4.87 -2.71
CA ARG A 53 11.25 -4.50 -1.70
C ARG A 53 10.34 -5.67 -1.36
N PRO A 54 10.67 -6.48 -0.35
CA PRO A 54 9.69 -7.37 0.27
C PRO A 54 8.51 -6.54 0.80
N THR A 55 7.31 -7.05 0.57
CA THR A 55 6.07 -6.41 0.96
C THR A 55 5.13 -7.38 1.67
N PHE A 56 4.35 -6.84 2.60
CA PHE A 56 3.24 -7.50 3.25
C PHE A 56 2.00 -6.66 3.02
N SER A 57 0.96 -7.25 2.42
CA SER A 57 -0.30 -6.60 2.11
C SER A 57 -1.42 -7.16 2.97
N PHE A 58 -2.30 -6.27 3.40
CA PHE A 58 -3.52 -6.60 4.12
C PHE A 58 -4.68 -5.85 3.47
N SER A 59 -5.77 -6.55 3.19
CA SER A 59 -6.98 -5.94 2.67
C SER A 59 -8.23 -6.53 3.30
N LYS A 60 -9.21 -5.67 3.60
CA LYS A 60 -10.56 -6.07 4.01
C LYS A 60 -11.54 -5.65 2.93
N SER A 61 -12.47 -6.52 2.56
CA SER A 61 -13.58 -6.17 1.69
C SER A 61 -14.87 -6.55 2.40
N SER A 62 -15.83 -5.63 2.44
CA SER A 62 -17.20 -5.90 2.87
C SER A 62 -18.08 -5.80 1.64
N GLU A 63 -18.78 -6.89 1.33
CA GLU A 63 -19.79 -6.90 0.28
C GLU A 63 -21.15 -7.17 0.93
N GLU A 64 -22.11 -6.29 0.71
CA GLU A 64 -23.49 -6.42 1.18
C GLU A 64 -24.31 -7.04 0.05
N PHE A 65 -25.09 -8.09 0.34
CA PHE A 65 -25.98 -8.70 -0.63
C PHE A 65 -27.35 -8.99 -0.04
N ASP A 66 -28.39 -8.75 -0.84
CA ASP A 66 -29.76 -9.10 -0.49
C ASP A 66 -29.99 -10.61 -0.69
N ALA A 67 -30.43 -11.29 0.36
CA ALA A 67 -30.87 -12.68 0.31
C ALA A 67 -32.34 -12.80 0.70
N LEU A 68 -33.06 -13.71 0.03
CA LEU A 68 -34.42 -14.06 0.43
C LEU A 68 -34.33 -15.13 1.53
N ASP A 69 -34.93 -14.87 2.69
CA ASP A 69 -35.08 -15.89 3.73
C ASP A 69 -36.27 -16.79 3.40
N ASP A 70 -36.00 -18.04 3.06
CA ASP A 70 -37.00 -19.06 2.69
C ASP A 70 -38.04 -19.32 3.79
N GLN A 71 -37.73 -19.04 5.06
CA GLN A 71 -38.66 -19.28 6.17
C GLN A 71 -39.62 -18.11 6.42
N THR A 72 -39.19 -16.88 6.14
CA THR A 72 -39.98 -15.67 6.44
C THR A 72 -40.47 -14.93 5.21
N GLN A 73 -40.01 -15.32 4.01
CA GLN A 73 -40.23 -14.63 2.73
C GLN A 73 -39.90 -13.13 2.79
N LYS A 74 -38.92 -12.76 3.62
CA LYS A 74 -38.41 -11.39 3.75
C LYS A 74 -37.02 -11.29 3.15
N TYR A 75 -36.72 -10.12 2.61
CA TYR A 75 -35.35 -9.76 2.23
C TYR A 75 -34.53 -9.50 3.50
N VAL A 76 -33.41 -10.19 3.60
CA VAL A 76 -32.42 -10.02 4.67
C VAL A 76 -31.12 -9.54 4.03
N ILE A 77 -30.53 -8.49 4.60
CA ILE A 77 -29.20 -8.00 4.20
C ILE A 77 -28.18 -8.94 4.84
N LEU A 78 -27.38 -9.59 4.01
CA LEU A 78 -26.26 -10.41 4.46
C LEU A 78 -24.96 -9.68 4.19
N ASP A 79 -24.14 -9.56 5.23
CA ASP A 79 -22.80 -8.99 5.13
C ASP A 79 -21.78 -10.10 4.92
N ARG A 80 -21.02 -10.02 3.84
CA ARG A 80 -19.86 -10.88 3.60
C ARG A 80 -18.58 -10.10 3.79
N GLU A 81 -17.94 -10.30 4.94
CA GLU A 81 -16.58 -9.83 5.17
C GLU A 81 -15.56 -10.82 4.60
N THR A 82 -14.63 -10.31 3.79
CA THR A 82 -13.48 -11.08 3.30
C THR A 82 -12.20 -10.40 3.76
N THR A 83 -11.32 -11.14 4.42
CA THR A 83 -9.99 -10.65 4.79
C THR A 83 -8.93 -11.30 3.91
N ARG A 84 -8.11 -10.48 3.26
CA ARG A 84 -7.00 -10.92 2.41
C ARG A 84 -5.68 -10.48 3.04
N TYR A 85 -4.74 -11.40 3.10
CA TYR A 85 -3.36 -11.10 3.49
C TYR A 85 -2.42 -11.72 2.48
N GLY A 86 -1.29 -11.07 2.25
CA GLY A 86 -0.37 -11.48 1.21
C GLY A 86 1.03 -11.00 1.48
N GLY A 87 1.97 -11.69 0.86
CA GLY A 87 3.36 -11.29 0.80
C GLY A 87 3.77 -11.12 -0.65
N GLY A 88 4.76 -10.28 -0.91
CA GLY A 88 5.35 -10.16 -2.23
C GLY A 88 6.77 -9.66 -2.20
N LEU A 89 7.37 -9.63 -3.37
CA LEU A 89 8.71 -9.09 -3.60
C LEU A 89 8.66 -8.24 -4.86
N ASP A 90 8.99 -6.97 -4.72
CA ASP A 90 9.10 -6.03 -5.83
C ASP A 90 10.58 -5.77 -6.15
N GLY A 91 10.91 -5.72 -7.44
CA GLY A 91 12.12 -5.10 -7.95
C GLY A 91 11.81 -3.68 -8.42
N LEU A 92 12.64 -2.71 -8.03
CA LEU A 92 12.47 -1.29 -8.31
C LEU A 92 13.67 -0.78 -9.11
N PHE A 93 13.40 -0.10 -10.23
CA PHE A 93 14.39 0.58 -11.05
C PHE A 93 14.16 2.09 -11.05
N TYR A 94 15.08 2.86 -10.49
CA TYR A 94 15.00 4.31 -10.40
C TYR A 94 15.51 4.97 -11.69
N LEU A 95 14.69 5.87 -12.25
CA LEU A 95 14.96 6.52 -13.53
C LEU A 95 16.05 7.60 -13.43
N ASN A 96 16.26 8.16 -12.24
CA ASN A 96 17.29 9.16 -11.96
C ASN A 96 18.19 8.73 -10.79
N GLN A 97 19.44 9.20 -10.81
CA GLN A 97 20.44 8.92 -9.77
C GLN A 97 20.58 10.06 -8.75
N GLY A 98 19.88 11.18 -8.92
CA GLY A 98 20.01 12.35 -8.04
C GLY A 98 18.69 13.05 -7.79
N GLY A 99 18.66 13.85 -6.73
CA GLY A 99 17.48 14.58 -6.26
C GLY A 99 16.68 13.84 -5.20
N ASP A 100 15.87 14.58 -4.45
CA ASP A 100 15.05 14.06 -3.35
C ASP A 100 13.83 13.26 -3.85
N LEU A 101 13.40 13.54 -5.09
CA LEU A 101 12.28 12.85 -5.73
C LEU A 101 12.79 11.97 -6.87
N ARG A 102 12.73 10.65 -6.66
CA ARG A 102 13.25 9.67 -7.61
C ARG A 102 12.12 8.78 -8.12
N PRO A 103 11.58 9.06 -9.32
CA PRO A 103 10.60 8.18 -9.93
C PRO A 103 11.24 6.83 -10.24
N TYR A 104 10.44 5.78 -10.09
CA TYR A 104 10.89 4.41 -10.32
C TYR A 104 9.84 3.63 -11.12
N LEU A 105 10.31 2.60 -11.82
CA LEU A 105 9.49 1.54 -12.37
C LEU A 105 9.60 0.33 -11.46
N GLY A 106 8.46 -0.26 -11.10
CA GLY A 106 8.39 -1.43 -10.23
C GLY A 106 7.76 -2.61 -10.94
N ALA A 107 8.32 -3.80 -10.75
CA ALA A 107 7.70 -5.06 -11.12
C ALA A 107 7.82 -6.03 -9.94
N GLY A 108 6.76 -6.76 -9.62
CA GLY A 108 6.72 -7.60 -8.43
C GLY A 108 5.87 -8.85 -8.61
N CYS A 109 6.16 -9.83 -7.77
CA CYS A 109 5.36 -11.04 -7.64
C CYS A 109 4.71 -11.05 -6.25
N HIS A 110 3.40 -11.25 -6.20
CA HIS A 110 2.63 -11.25 -4.95
C HIS A 110 1.83 -12.54 -4.82
N SER A 111 1.86 -13.11 -3.63
CA SER A 111 0.99 -14.21 -3.21
C SER A 111 -0.05 -13.67 -2.25
N ILE A 112 -1.32 -13.90 -2.56
CA ILE A 112 -2.46 -13.47 -1.74
C ILE A 112 -3.19 -14.72 -1.25
N LYS A 113 -3.44 -14.78 0.06
CA LYS A 113 -4.31 -15.77 0.69
C LYS A 113 -5.58 -15.08 1.19
N MET A 114 -6.70 -15.80 1.05
CA MET A 114 -8.01 -15.36 1.51
C MET A 114 -8.42 -16.17 2.76
N ARG A 115 -9.06 -15.50 3.71
CA ARG A 115 -9.69 -16.11 4.87
C ARG A 115 -11.12 -15.60 5.00
#